data_AF-A0A429RHW5-F1
#
_entry.id   AF-A0A429RHW5-F1
#
_cell.length_a   1.000
_cell.length_b   1.000
_cell.length_c   1.000
_cell.angle_alpha   90.00
_cell.angle_beta   90.00
_cell.angle_gamma   90.00
#
_symmetry.space_group_name_H-M   'P 1'
#
loop_
_entity.id
_entity.type
_entity.pdbx_description
1 polymer ?
#
loop_
_entity_poly.entity_id
_entity_poly.type
_entity_poly.pdbx_seq_one_letter_code
_entity_poly.pdbx_strand_id
1 'polypeptide(L)'
;MERRMRVCAHCAEGFALASTGRPPKYCSSACRKSAWEKAKFEAAVDQAVVVALAKAVAAEQRKSRRENRRNETPTLPEIRRNETPAPAPQPPRAPVPPARPVMPLPDPAVPRALRKSLFPSFRRRPDEQPRLFDDQGQPDA
;
A
#
# COMPACT_ATOMS: atom_id res chain seq x y z
N MET A 1 2.64 -40.18 27.18
CA MET A 1 2.45 -38.77 26.81
C MET A 1 2.16 -38.69 25.32
N GLU A 2 0.90 -38.49 24.92
CA GLU A 2 0.54 -38.30 23.50
C GLU A 2 1.10 -36.98 22.98
N ARG A 3 1.92 -37.02 21.93
CA ARG A 3 2.35 -35.82 21.21
C ARG A 3 1.18 -35.35 20.35
N ARG A 4 0.60 -34.20 20.71
CA ARG A 4 -0.41 -33.55 19.85
C ARG A 4 0.27 -33.11 18.56
N MET A 5 -0.20 -33.61 17.43
CA MET A 5 0.21 -33.17 16.10
C MET A 5 -0.76 -32.12 15.55
N ARG A 6 -0.25 -31.13 14.80
CA ARG A 6 -1.06 -30.16 14.06
C ARG A 6 -0.58 -30.03 12.63
N VAL A 7 -1.49 -29.59 11.78
CA VAL A 7 -1.24 -29.34 10.36
C VAL A 7 -0.77 -27.89 10.16
N CYS A 8 0.30 -27.71 9.39
CA CYS A 8 0.80 -26.40 9.01
C CYS A 8 -0.17 -25.71 8.04
N ALA A 9 -0.54 -24.46 8.33
CA ALA A 9 -1.44 -23.71 7.45
C ALA A 9 -0.85 -23.34 6.07
N HIS A 10 0.47 -23.49 5.89
CA HIS A 10 1.14 -23.16 4.62
C HIS A 10 1.49 -24.37 3.76
N CYS A 11 2.16 -25.37 4.34
CA CYS A 11 2.59 -26.58 3.62
C CYS A 11 1.68 -27.79 3.84
N ALA A 12 0.64 -27.68 4.68
CA ALA A 12 -0.24 -28.79 5.06
C ALA A 12 0.44 -30.00 5.72
N GLU A 13 1.71 -29.88 6.11
CA GLU A 13 2.42 -30.96 6.80
C GLU A 13 2.07 -31.01 8.29
N GLY A 14 2.02 -32.23 8.82
CA GLY A 14 1.88 -32.48 10.25
C GLY A 14 3.18 -32.17 11.00
N PHE A 15 3.11 -31.39 12.07
CA PHE A 15 4.25 -31.11 12.93
C PHE A 15 3.89 -31.29 14.41
N ALA A 16 4.90 -31.66 15.20
CA ALA A 16 4.76 -31.85 16.63
C ALA A 16 4.69 -30.48 17.35
N LEU A 17 3.75 -30.34 18.28
CA LEU A 17 3.70 -29.16 19.12
C LEU A 17 4.66 -29.24 20.30
N ALA A 18 5.28 -28.10 20.62
CA ALA A 18 5.85 -27.89 21.93
C ALA A 18 4.73 -27.99 23.00
N SER A 19 5.03 -28.64 24.12
CA SER A 19 4.08 -28.87 25.21
C SER A 19 3.71 -27.60 25.98
N THR A 20 4.49 -26.53 25.83
CA THR A 20 4.36 -25.30 26.59
C THR A 20 4.04 -24.11 25.67
N GLY A 21 3.01 -23.34 26.03
CA GLY A 21 2.65 -22.09 25.36
C GLY A 21 1.58 -22.18 24.26
N ARG A 22 1.43 -21.08 23.50
CA ARG A 22 0.43 -20.95 22.43
C ARG A 22 0.85 -21.81 21.23
N PRO A 23 -0.02 -22.67 20.71
CA PRO A 23 0.31 -23.54 19.59
C PRO A 23 0.64 -22.71 18.33
N PRO A 24 1.81 -22.92 17.69
CA PRO A 24 2.13 -22.22 16.45
C PRO A 24 1.19 -22.68 15.33
N LYS A 25 0.92 -21.78 14.38
CA LYS A 25 0.09 -22.07 13.18
C LYS A 25 0.89 -22.68 12.02
N TYR A 26 2.20 -22.56 12.08
CA TYR A 26 3.12 -22.95 11.00
C TYR A 26 4.19 -23.87 11.58
N CYS A 27 4.63 -24.86 10.80
CA CYS A 27 5.67 -25.80 11.20
C CYS A 27 7.04 -25.13 11.38
N SER A 28 7.32 -24.05 10.65
CA SER A 28 8.59 -23.33 10.69
C SER A 28 8.41 -21.82 10.48
N SER A 29 9.45 -21.05 10.85
CA SER A 29 9.55 -19.62 10.54
C SER A 29 9.55 -19.36 9.03
N ALA A 30 10.15 -20.26 8.24
CA ALA A 30 10.14 -20.20 6.78
C ALA A 30 8.72 -20.28 6.22
N CYS A 31 7.93 -21.27 6.64
CA CYS A 31 6.52 -21.39 6.22
C CYS A 31 5.68 -20.17 6.61
N ARG A 32 5.96 -19.56 7.78
CA ARG A 32 5.31 -18.32 8.19
C ARG A 32 5.65 -17.16 7.26
N LYS A 33 6.92 -17.01 6.89
CA LYS A 33 7.39 -15.94 6.00
C LYS A 33 6.82 -16.12 4.59
N SER A 34 6.87 -17.32 4.04
CA SER A 34 6.30 -17.64 2.72
C SER A 34 4.79 -17.45 2.68
N ALA A 35 4.05 -17.78 3.75
CA ALA A 35 2.62 -17.49 3.84
C ALA A 35 2.34 -15.98 3.81
N TRP A 36 3.14 -15.18 4.52
CA TRP A 36 3.00 -13.73 4.54
C TRP A 36 3.33 -13.10 3.18
N GLU A 37 4.38 -13.59 2.52
CA GLU A 37 4.73 -13.13 1.17
C GLU A 37 3.65 -13.47 0.16
N LYS A 38 3.11 -14.69 0.16
CA LYS A 38 1.97 -15.07 -0.71
C LYS A 38 0.77 -14.15 -0.48
N ALA A 39 0.38 -13.91 0.77
CA ALA A 39 -0.73 -13.02 1.09
C ALA A 39 -0.48 -11.58 0.59
N LYS A 40 0.77 -11.11 0.62
CA LYS A 40 1.16 -9.79 0.10
C LYS A 40 1.07 -9.74 -1.42
N PHE A 41 1.46 -10.80 -2.12
CA PHE A 41 1.36 -10.88 -3.58
C PHE A 41 -0.09 -11.01 -4.05
N GLU A 42 -0.91 -11.82 -3.39
CA GLU A 42 -2.35 -11.94 -3.69
C GLU A 42 -3.06 -10.59 -3.59
N ALA A 43 -2.81 -9.83 -2.52
CA ALA A 43 -3.36 -8.48 -2.37
C ALA A 43 -2.92 -7.52 -3.49
N ALA A 44 -1.70 -7.68 -4.03
CA ALA A 44 -1.22 -6.88 -5.16
C ALA A 44 -1.88 -7.29 -6.49
N VAL A 45 -2.11 -8.59 -6.69
CA VAL A 45 -2.81 -9.12 -7.86
C VAL A 45 -4.27 -8.66 -7.87
N ASP A 46 -4.96 -8.73 -6.73
CA ASP A 46 -6.35 -8.27 -6.62
C ASP A 46 -6.48 -6.79 -6.99
N GLN A 47 -5.55 -5.93 -6.52
CA GLN A 47 -5.53 -4.52 -6.92
C GLN A 47 -5.31 -4.35 -8.42
N ALA A 48 -4.40 -5.12 -9.03
CA ALA A 48 -4.14 -5.06 -10.46
C ALA A 48 -5.38 -5.49 -11.27
N VAL A 49 -6.09 -6.54 -10.83
CA VAL A 49 -7.33 -7.02 -11.46
C VAL A 49 -8.43 -5.97 -11.37
N VAL A 50 -8.63 -5.34 -10.21
CA VAL A 50 -9.62 -4.27 -10.05
C VAL A 50 -9.32 -3.08 -10.97
N VAL A 51 -8.05 -2.67 -11.08
CA VAL A 51 -7.67 -1.58 -11.99
C VAL A 51 -7.88 -1.96 -13.46
N ALA A 52 -7.57 -3.20 -13.85
CA ALA A 52 -7.80 -3.68 -15.20
C ALA A 52 -9.29 -3.72 -15.56
N LEU A 53 -10.13 -4.22 -14.64
CA LEU A 53 -11.59 -4.23 -14.80
C LEU A 53 -12.15 -2.80 -14.91
N ALA A 54 -11.72 -1.88 -14.05
CA ALA A 54 -12.16 -0.50 -14.09
C ALA A 54 -11.81 0.17 -15.44
N LYS A 55 -10.63 -0.10 -16.00
CA LYS A 55 -10.24 0.40 -17.33
C LYS A 55 -11.07 -0.20 -18.45
N ALA A 56 -11.38 -1.49 -18.40
CA ALA A 56 -12.23 -2.16 -19.39
C ALA A 56 -13.65 -1.58 -19.39
N VAL A 57 -14.24 -1.37 -18.21
CA VAL A 57 -15.57 -0.74 -18.06
C VAL A 57 -15.56 0.70 -18.59
N ALA A 58 -14.54 1.49 -18.26
CA ALA A 58 -14.40 2.85 -18.77
C ALA A 58 -14.24 2.89 -20.30
N ALA A 59 -13.57 1.91 -20.90
CA ALA A 59 -13.44 1.80 -22.35
C ALA A 59 -14.79 1.47 -23.02
N GLU A 60 -15.58 0.56 -22.46
CA GLU A 60 -16.92 0.23 -22.95
C GLU A 60 -17.88 1.44 -22.84
N GLN A 61 -17.87 2.17 -21.72
CA GLN A 61 -18.68 3.39 -21.58
C GLN A 61 -18.34 4.47 -22.61
N ARG A 62 -17.07 4.57 -23.03
CA ARG A 62 -16.65 5.50 -24.09
C ARG A 62 -17.18 5.08 -25.46
N LYS A 63 -17.21 3.77 -25.75
CA LYS A 63 -17.77 3.24 -27.00
C LYS A 63 -19.28 3.52 -27.08
N SER A 64 -20.03 3.19 -26.02
CA SER A 64 -21.47 3.45 -25.98
C SER A 64 -21.81 4.94 -26.06
N ARG A 65 -21.06 5.81 -25.38
CA ARG A 65 -21.24 7.27 -25.49
C ARG A 65 -20.98 7.78 -26.90
N ARG A 66 -19.99 7.23 -27.60
CA ARG A 66 -19.68 7.63 -28.98
C ARG A 66 -20.74 7.14 -29.97
N GLU A 67 -21.33 5.98 -29.72
CA GLU A 67 -22.42 5.42 -30.52
C GLU A 67 -23.73 6.18 -30.33
N ASN A 68 -24.11 6.51 -29.10
CA ASN A 68 -25.27 7.37 -28.83
C ASN A 68 -25.14 8.73 -29.53
N ARG A 69 -23.96 9.36 -29.47
CA ARG A 69 -23.70 10.64 -30.14
C ARG A 69 -23.76 10.56 -31.68
N ARG A 70 -23.63 9.36 -32.26
CA ARG A 70 -23.71 9.13 -33.70
C ARG A 70 -25.15 8.87 -34.16
N ASN A 71 -25.97 8.30 -33.28
CA ASN A 71 -27.38 8.00 -33.55
C ASN A 71 -28.32 9.15 -33.17
N GLU A 72 -27.86 10.12 -32.37
CA GLU A 72 -28.51 11.42 -32.23
C GLU A 72 -28.33 12.19 -33.54
N THR A 73 -29.38 12.17 -34.38
CA THR A 73 -29.53 13.18 -35.43
C THR A 73 -29.44 14.53 -34.75
N PRO A 74 -28.59 15.48 -35.19
CA PRO A 74 -28.57 16.80 -34.60
C PRO A 74 -29.88 17.48 -34.99
N THR A 75 -30.92 17.31 -34.19
CA THR A 75 -32.00 18.29 -34.12
C THR A 75 -31.32 19.55 -33.60
N LEU A 76 -30.88 20.38 -34.54
CA LEU A 76 -30.49 21.76 -34.30
C LEU A 76 -31.51 22.32 -33.31
N PRO A 77 -31.13 22.66 -32.06
CA PRO A 77 -31.99 23.53 -31.28
C PRO A 77 -32.07 24.80 -32.12
N GLU A 78 -33.24 25.03 -32.71
CA GLU A 78 -33.56 26.28 -33.36
C GLU A 78 -33.22 27.37 -32.35
N ILE A 79 -32.12 28.08 -32.60
CA ILE A 79 -31.62 29.13 -31.73
C ILE A 79 -32.65 30.24 -31.80
N ARG A 80 -33.70 30.14 -30.98
CA ARG A 80 -34.55 31.28 -30.66
C ARG A 80 -33.67 32.24 -29.89
N ARG A 81 -33.15 33.21 -30.64
CA ARG A 81 -32.48 34.40 -30.18
C ARG A 81 -33.48 35.26 -29.41
N ASN A 82 -33.89 34.84 -28.23
CA ASN A 82 -34.73 35.62 -27.36
C ASN A 82 -34.06 35.76 -25.99
N GLU A 83 -33.69 37.02 -25.76
CA GLU A 83 -33.69 37.69 -24.47
C GLU A 83 -32.62 37.25 -23.48
N THR A 84 -31.49 37.95 -23.57
CA THR A 84 -30.51 38.13 -22.49
C THR A 84 -31.24 38.58 -21.22
N PRO A 85 -31.38 37.75 -20.16
CA PRO A 85 -31.79 38.27 -18.87
C PRO A 85 -30.64 39.12 -18.31
N ALA A 86 -30.99 40.27 -17.72
CA ALA A 86 -30.06 41.20 -17.12
C ALA A 86 -29.12 40.49 -16.12
N PRO A 87 -27.83 40.89 -16.03
CA PRO A 87 -26.90 40.27 -15.09
C PRO A 87 -27.40 40.47 -13.67
N ALA A 88 -27.60 39.37 -12.95
CA ALA A 88 -27.91 39.40 -11.52
C ALA A 88 -26.79 40.13 -10.74
N PRO A 89 -27.13 40.88 -9.68
CA PRO A 89 -26.12 41.52 -8.84
C PRO A 89 -25.19 40.45 -8.25
N GLN A 90 -23.88 40.62 -8.48
CA GLN A 90 -22.89 39.69 -7.96
C GLN A 90 -22.91 39.73 -6.42
N PRO A 91 -22.93 38.57 -5.72
CA PRO A 91 -22.79 38.55 -4.28
C PRO A 91 -21.43 39.12 -3.86
N PRO A 92 -21.32 39.72 -2.66
CA PRO A 92 -20.05 40.26 -2.16
C PRO A 92 -19.00 39.16 -2.16
N ARG A 93 -17.84 39.44 -2.77
CA ARG A 93 -16.71 38.50 -2.80
C ARG A 93 -16.30 38.19 -1.36
N ALA A 94 -16.27 36.90 -1.03
CA ALA A 94 -15.76 36.44 0.25
C ALA A 94 -14.32 36.94 0.47
N PRO A 95 -13.92 37.27 1.70
CA PRO A 95 -12.57 37.70 2.01
C PRO A 95 -11.56 36.61 1.63
N VAL A 96 -10.47 37.02 0.98
CA VAL A 96 -9.38 36.13 0.56
C VAL A 96 -8.76 35.51 1.81
N PRO A 97 -8.64 34.16 1.90
CA PRO A 97 -8.00 33.54 3.05
C PRO A 97 -6.53 33.95 3.13
N PRO A 98 -5.96 34.05 4.35
CA PRO A 98 -4.56 34.40 4.52
C PRO A 98 -3.66 33.39 3.80
N ALA A 99 -2.64 33.90 3.11
CA ALA A 99 -1.65 33.10 2.41
C ALA A 99 -1.00 32.11 3.38
N ARG A 100 -1.09 30.82 3.06
CA ARG A 100 -0.42 29.78 3.85
C ARG A 100 1.10 29.97 3.70
N PRO A 101 1.88 29.83 4.79
CA PRO A 101 3.33 29.84 4.69
C PRO A 101 3.77 28.71 3.75
N VAL A 102 4.44 29.08 2.67
CA VAL A 102 5.04 28.14 1.74
C VAL A 102 6.33 27.63 2.38
N MET A 103 6.32 26.38 2.82
CA MET A 103 7.54 25.69 3.22
C MET A 103 8.49 25.62 2.01
N PRO A 104 9.78 26.00 2.14
CA PRO A 104 10.73 25.85 1.06
C PRO A 104 10.87 24.37 0.69
N LEU A 105 10.71 24.08 -0.60
CA LEU A 105 10.90 22.75 -1.16
C LEU A 105 12.37 22.37 -1.02
N PRO A 106 12.71 21.20 -0.46
CA PRO A 106 14.11 20.82 -0.28
C PRO A 106 14.79 20.64 -1.64
N ASP A 107 15.95 21.29 -1.80
CA ASP A 107 16.75 21.24 -3.03
C ASP A 107 17.09 19.78 -3.40
N PRO A 108 16.83 19.36 -4.66
CA PRO A 108 17.12 18.00 -5.12
C PRO A 108 18.62 17.72 -5.26
N ALA A 109 19.47 18.75 -5.16
CA ALA A 109 20.92 18.66 -5.32
C ALA A 109 21.67 18.21 -4.06
N VAL A 110 20.99 18.07 -2.90
CA VAL A 110 21.65 17.64 -1.67
C VAL A 110 21.56 16.11 -1.53
N PRO A 111 22.68 15.36 -1.59
CA PRO A 111 22.67 13.93 -1.31
C PRO A 111 22.19 13.70 0.12
N ARG A 112 21.14 12.89 0.28
CA ARG A 112 20.49 12.51 1.55
C ARG A 112 21.43 11.90 2.61
N ALA A 113 22.68 11.62 2.24
CA ALA A 113 23.66 10.88 3.05
C ALA A 113 24.36 11.71 4.14
N LEU A 114 24.27 13.06 4.12
CA LEU A 114 24.93 13.89 5.13
C LEU A 114 23.98 14.39 6.23
N ARG A 115 22.94 13.63 6.56
CA ARG A 115 22.18 13.87 7.80
C ARG A 115 22.94 13.27 8.97
N LYS A 116 23.91 14.02 9.50
CA LYS A 116 24.38 13.85 10.87
C LYS A 116 23.14 13.95 11.76
N SER A 117 22.78 12.86 12.43
CA SER A 117 21.57 12.78 13.24
C SER A 117 21.59 13.86 14.32
N LEU A 118 20.69 14.84 14.22
CA LEU A 118 20.43 15.84 15.27
C LEU A 118 19.71 15.24 16.48
N PHE A 119 19.33 13.97 16.40
CA PHE A 119 18.76 13.22 17.51
C PHE A 119 19.85 12.33 18.12
N PRO A 120 20.15 12.45 19.43
CA PRO A 120 20.97 11.47 20.11
C PRO A 120 20.30 10.11 19.93
N SER A 121 21.08 9.13 19.49
CA SER A 121 20.66 7.73 19.43
C SER A 121 20.15 7.33 20.81
N PHE A 122 18.82 7.26 20.96
CA PHE A 122 18.20 6.73 22.15
C PHE A 122 18.70 5.28 22.31
N ARG A 123 19.69 5.14 23.20
CA ARG A 123 20.17 3.93 23.85
C ARG A 123 20.02 2.64 23.04
N ARG A 124 21.05 2.29 22.28
CA ARG A 124 21.39 0.85 22.11
C ARG A 124 21.60 0.29 23.52
N ARG A 125 20.85 -0.74 23.89
CA ARG A 125 21.15 -1.57 25.07
C ARG A 125 22.57 -2.12 24.91
N PRO A 126 23.43 -2.10 25.96
CA PRO A 126 24.76 -2.71 25.89
C PRO A 126 24.76 -4.27 25.90
N ASP A 127 23.62 -4.94 25.67
CA ASP A 127 23.47 -6.37 26.02
C ASP A 127 23.32 -7.33 24.81
N GLU A 128 23.56 -6.86 23.59
CA GLU A 128 23.68 -7.76 22.43
C GLU A 128 25.03 -7.55 21.74
N GLN A 129 26.10 -7.95 22.43
CA GLN A 129 27.30 -8.39 21.72
C GLN A 129 26.95 -9.66 20.93
N PRO A 130 27.36 -9.78 19.65
CA PRO A 130 27.47 -11.09 19.05
C PRO A 130 28.55 -11.83 19.85
N ARG A 131 28.14 -12.79 20.68
CA ARG A 131 29.08 -13.74 21.26
C ARG A 131 29.68 -14.53 20.10
N LEU A 132 30.80 -14.01 19.63
CA LEU A 132 31.92 -14.75 19.08
C LEU A 132 32.27 -15.83 20.12
N PHE A 133 31.51 -16.93 20.09
CA PHE A 133 31.92 -18.16 20.75
C PHE A 133 32.96 -18.79 19.81
N ASP A 134 34.20 -18.34 20.00
CA ASP A 134 35.35 -19.23 20.05
C ASP A 134 34.97 -20.39 20.99
N ASP A 135 34.57 -21.52 20.42
CA ASP A 135 34.67 -22.82 21.09
C ASP A 135 35.67 -23.65 20.30
N GLN A 136 36.95 -23.30 20.50
CA GLN A 136 38.02 -24.28 20.42
C GLN A 136 37.71 -25.37 21.45
N GLY A 137 37.44 -26.58 20.97
CA GLY A 137 37.04 -27.69 21.84
C GLY A 137 37.17 -29.06 21.19
N GLN A 138 38.26 -29.31 20.47
CA GLN A 138 38.75 -30.67 20.24
C GLN A 138 39.47 -31.12 21.52
N PRO A 139 39.10 -32.29 22.08
CA PRO A 139 40.13 -33.29 22.31
C PRO A 139 39.69 -34.73 21.95
N ASP A 140 40.69 -35.50 21.56
CA ASP A 140 40.70 -36.93 21.25
C ASP A 140 40.02 -37.85 22.29
N ALA A 141 39.29 -38.86 21.78
CA ALA A 141 39.23 -40.23 22.28
C ALA A 141 38.59 -41.16 21.22
#